data_AF-A0A4Q9KYV5-F1
#
_entry.id   AF-A0A4Q9KYV5-F1
#
_cell.length_a   1.000
_cell.length_b   1.000
_cell.length_c   1.000
_cell.angle_alpha   90.00
_cell.angle_beta   90.00
_cell.angle_gamma   90.00
#
_symmetry.space_group_name_H-M   'P 1'
#
loop_
_entity.id
_entity.type
_entity.pdbx_description
1 polymer ?
#
loop_
_entity_poly.entity_id
_entity_poly.type
_entity_poly.pdbx_seq_one_letter_code
_entity_poly.pdbx_strand_id
1 'polypeptide(L)'
;MFEINIEKFKESMISILKEIEHTDTHCITRLLNIIDKTFIGAKSYRFYTFLNTLKELGHTIDDNSKVVGFCIEVLQTALIISDDIIDNSEIRRGHPCWYKLVGLNAHKDAIFLLLLIKKILKKYSLNSKSYTNLLKVYENVLLKTILGELHDVLP
;
A
#
# COMPACT_ATOMS: atom_id res chain seq x y z
N MET A 1 -21.12 6.13 5.89
CA MET A 1 -20.08 5.36 5.17
C MET A 1 -18.76 6.05 5.46
N PHE A 2 -17.67 5.33 5.75
CA PHE A 2 -16.37 5.99 5.83
C PHE A 2 -16.03 6.57 4.45
N GLU A 3 -15.43 7.75 4.40
CA GLU A 3 -14.98 8.37 3.15
C GLU A 3 -13.45 8.29 3.07
N ILE A 4 -12.95 7.88 1.91
CA ILE A 4 -11.53 7.85 1.61
C ILE A 4 -11.09 9.26 1.26
N ASN A 5 -10.25 9.85 2.11
CA ASN A 5 -9.55 11.09 1.77
C ASN A 5 -8.15 10.75 1.23
N ILE A 6 -8.05 10.56 -0.09
CA ILE A 6 -6.81 10.21 -0.78
C ILE A 6 -5.77 11.33 -0.63
N GLU A 7 -6.19 12.60 -0.64
CA GLU A 7 -5.27 13.74 -0.53
C GLU A 7 -4.59 13.77 0.84
N LYS A 8 -5.34 13.59 1.92
CA LYS A 8 -4.77 13.47 3.27
C LYS A 8 -3.83 12.27 3.42
N PHE A 9 -4.14 11.18 2.72
CA PHE A 9 -3.25 10.03 2.66
C PHE A 9 -1.95 10.37 1.93
N LYS A 10 -2.02 11.00 0.75
CA LYS A 10 -0.85 11.49 0.01
C LYS A 10 0.01 12.42 0.86
N GLU A 11 -0.60 13.38 1.56
CA GLU A 11 0.10 14.29 2.47
C GLU A 11 0.87 13.53 3.56
N SER A 12 0.24 12.52 4.17
CA SER A 12 0.87 11.68 5.19
C SER A 12 2.07 10.91 4.63
N MET A 13 1.94 10.39 3.41
CA MET A 13 3.02 9.67 2.72
C MET A 13 4.18 10.58 2.34
N ILE A 14 3.88 11.78 1.84
CA ILE A 14 4.88 12.81 1.54
C ILE A 14 5.63 13.20 2.82
N SER A 15 4.92 13.38 3.93
CA SER A 15 5.54 13.70 5.21
C SER A 15 6.53 12.62 5.65
N ILE A 16 6.19 11.33 5.48
CA ILE A 16 7.13 10.24 5.77
C ILE A 16 8.33 10.28 4.83
N LEU A 17 8.10 10.45 3.53
CA LEU A 17 9.19 10.45 2.56
C LEU A 17 10.20 11.55 2.87
N LYS A 18 9.74 12.76 3.22
CA LYS A 18 10.63 13.87 3.58
C LYS A 18 11.53 13.61 4.80
N GLU A 19 11.23 12.62 5.61
CA GLU A 19 12.07 12.19 6.74
C GLU A 19 13.17 11.18 6.34
N ILE A 20 13.13 10.67 5.10
CA ILE A 20 14.08 9.67 4.60
C ILE A 20 15.19 10.39 3.82
N GLU A 21 16.44 10.15 4.21
CA GLU A 21 17.62 10.64 3.49
C GLU A 21 17.57 10.29 2.00
N HIS A 22 18.09 11.19 1.16
CA HIS A 22 18.07 11.09 -0.31
C HIS A 22 16.69 11.17 -0.97
N THR A 23 15.62 11.47 -0.23
CA THR A 23 14.34 11.79 -0.85
C THR A 23 14.40 13.11 -1.60
N ASP A 24 14.05 13.09 -2.88
CA ASP A 24 13.93 14.27 -3.73
C ASP A 24 12.51 14.42 -4.34
N THR A 25 12.34 15.46 -5.15
CA THR A 25 11.09 15.73 -5.87
C THR A 25 10.71 14.58 -6.82
N HIS A 26 11.68 13.87 -7.37
CA HIS A 26 11.43 12.74 -8.25
C HIS A 26 10.80 11.58 -7.48
N CYS A 27 11.31 11.23 -6.30
CA CYS A 27 10.73 10.20 -5.43
C CYS A 27 9.28 10.51 -5.06
N ILE A 28 9.00 11.76 -4.67
CA ILE A 28 7.64 12.21 -4.31
C ILE A 28 6.72 12.11 -5.54
N THR A 29 7.15 12.65 -6.68
CA THR A 29 6.37 12.61 -7.93
C THR A 29 6.09 11.17 -8.37
N ARG A 30 7.07 10.27 -8.21
CA ARG A 30 6.93 8.85 -8.52
C ARG A 30 5.86 8.20 -7.64
N LEU A 31 5.90 8.42 -6.33
CA LEU A 31 4.89 7.90 -5.40
C LEU A 31 3.49 8.40 -5.77
N LEU A 32 3.33 9.71 -6.00
CA LEU A 32 2.03 10.29 -6.33
C LEU A 32 1.45 9.70 -7.62
N ASN A 33 2.29 9.55 -8.65
CA ASN A 33 1.88 8.91 -9.90
C ASN A 33 1.44 7.46 -9.70
N ILE A 34 2.14 6.69 -8.85
CA ILE A 34 1.73 5.31 -8.54
C ILE A 34 0.37 5.32 -7.85
N ILE A 35 0.18 6.16 -6.82
CA ILE A 35 -1.10 6.25 -6.10
C ILE A 35 -2.21 6.62 -7.08
N ASP A 36 -2.04 7.68 -7.86
CA ASP A 36 -3.07 8.16 -8.79
C ASP A 36 -3.41 7.09 -9.85
N LYS A 37 -2.41 6.44 -10.45
CA LYS A 37 -2.67 5.48 -11.52
C LYS A 37 -3.18 4.13 -11.04
N THR A 38 -2.84 3.72 -9.83
CA THR A 38 -3.24 2.41 -9.32
C THR A 38 -4.50 2.48 -8.44
N PHE A 39 -4.78 3.59 -7.76
CA PHE A 39 -5.97 3.73 -6.90
C PHE A 39 -7.22 4.10 -7.70
N ILE A 40 -7.09 4.71 -8.88
CA ILE A 40 -8.25 4.94 -9.76
C ILE A 40 -8.89 3.59 -10.12
N GLY A 41 -10.22 3.50 -9.89
CA GLY A 41 -10.99 2.27 -10.08
C GLY A 41 -10.82 1.20 -8.98
N ALA A 42 -10.05 1.49 -7.92
CA ALA A 42 -10.00 0.63 -6.73
C ALA A 42 -11.35 0.68 -5.99
N LYS A 43 -11.86 -0.49 -5.60
CA LYS A 43 -13.06 -0.59 -4.76
C LYS A 43 -12.80 -0.28 -3.29
N SER A 44 -11.53 -0.32 -2.88
CA SER A 44 -11.04 -0.05 -1.52
C SER A 44 -11.75 -0.86 -0.42
N TYR A 45 -12.21 -2.06 -0.75
CA TYR A 45 -12.92 -2.92 0.20
C TYR A 45 -12.06 -3.31 1.39
N ARG A 46 -10.73 -3.45 1.21
CA ARG A 46 -9.85 -3.84 2.31
C ARG A 46 -9.74 -2.72 3.34
N PHE A 47 -9.59 -1.48 2.87
CA PHE A 47 -9.65 -0.29 3.72
C PHE A 47 -10.97 -0.19 4.49
N TYR A 48 -12.11 -0.29 3.81
CA TYR A 48 -13.42 -0.18 4.48
C TYR A 48 -13.67 -1.33 5.46
N THR A 49 -13.25 -2.55 5.11
CA THR A 49 -13.35 -3.70 6.00
C THR A 49 -12.53 -3.47 7.27
N PHE A 50 -11.31 -2.96 7.15
CA PHE A 50 -10.47 -2.64 8.29
C PHE A 50 -11.13 -1.62 9.23
N LEU A 51 -11.64 -0.50 8.70
CA LEU A 51 -12.27 0.52 9.53
C LEU A 51 -13.59 0.05 10.16
N ASN A 52 -14.40 -0.70 9.42
CA ASN A 52 -15.62 -1.29 9.97
C ASN A 52 -15.30 -2.26 11.10
N THR A 53 -14.31 -3.14 10.91
CA THR A 53 -13.86 -4.07 11.96
C THR A 53 -13.38 -3.32 13.21
N LEU A 54 -12.57 -2.27 13.06
CA LEU A 54 -12.15 -1.45 14.21
C LEU A 54 -13.34 -0.84 14.95
N LYS A 55 -14.32 -0.29 14.21
CA LYS A 55 -15.52 0.30 14.79
C LYS A 55 -16.36 -0.72 15.54
N GLU A 56 -16.60 -1.90 14.96
CA GLU A 56 -17.38 -2.98 15.60
C GLU A 56 -16.67 -3.55 16.83
N LEU A 57 -15.35 -3.50 16.89
CA LEU A 57 -14.55 -3.84 18.07
C LEU A 57 -14.52 -2.73 19.14
N GLY A 58 -15.23 -1.61 18.93
CA GLY A 58 -15.32 -0.50 19.88
C GLY A 58 -14.13 0.47 19.84
N HIS A 59 -13.28 0.41 18.81
CA HIS A 59 -12.20 1.37 18.63
C HIS A 59 -12.67 2.66 17.95
N THR A 60 -12.11 3.79 18.37
CA THR A 60 -12.31 5.08 17.71
C THR A 60 -11.60 5.11 16.36
N ILE A 61 -12.29 5.61 15.33
CA ILE A 61 -11.73 5.82 14.00
C ILE A 61 -11.22 7.25 13.88
N ASP A 62 -9.93 7.43 14.09
CA ASP A 62 -9.21 8.69 13.93
C ASP A 62 -8.38 8.73 12.63
N ASP A 63 -7.63 9.80 12.41
CA ASP A 63 -6.80 9.93 11.21
C ASP A 63 -5.64 8.92 11.17
N ASN A 64 -5.08 8.55 12.32
CA ASN A 64 -3.99 7.58 12.39
C ASN A 64 -4.48 6.19 11.96
N SER A 65 -5.64 5.76 12.46
CA SER A 65 -6.28 4.50 12.08
C SER A 65 -6.58 4.46 10.57
N LYS A 66 -7.02 5.58 9.97
CA LYS A 66 -7.22 5.67 8.52
C LYS A 66 -5.89 5.50 7.77
N VAL A 67 -4.82 6.18 8.18
CA VAL A 67 -3.50 6.03 7.55
C VAL A 67 -2.99 4.58 7.66
N VAL A 68 -3.17 3.93 8.81
CA VAL A 68 -2.86 2.50 8.96
C VAL A 68 -3.73 1.62 8.04
N GLY A 69 -5.01 1.92 7.90
CA GLY A 69 -5.89 1.23 6.96
C GLY A 69 -5.43 1.37 5.50
N PHE A 70 -4.92 2.53 5.12
CA PHE A 70 -4.38 2.76 3.77
C PHE A 70 -3.14 1.92 3.47
N CYS A 71 -2.34 1.53 4.47
CA CYS A 71 -1.23 0.60 4.26
C CYS A 71 -1.68 -0.70 3.59
N ILE A 72 -2.93 -1.12 3.81
CA ILE A 72 -3.50 -2.33 3.20
C ILE A 72 -3.71 -2.12 1.69
N GLU A 73 -4.13 -0.93 1.26
CA GLU A 73 -4.28 -0.60 -0.16
C GLU A 73 -2.91 -0.40 -0.82
N VAL A 74 -1.93 0.18 -0.11
CA VAL A 74 -0.54 0.25 -0.60
C VAL A 74 0.06 -1.14 -0.78
N LEU A 75 -0.19 -2.05 0.16
CA LEU A 75 0.24 -3.45 0.06
C LEU A 75 -0.38 -4.10 -1.17
N GLN A 76 -1.70 -3.93 -1.35
CA GLN A 76 -2.39 -4.45 -2.52
C GLN A 76 -1.84 -3.89 -3.82
N THR A 77 -1.54 -2.59 -3.89
CA THR A 77 -0.93 -1.96 -5.06
C THR A 77 0.44 -2.56 -5.36
N ALA A 78 1.30 -2.74 -4.37
CA ALA A 78 2.62 -3.33 -4.56
C ALA A 78 2.52 -4.76 -5.13
N LEU A 79 1.60 -5.57 -4.59
CA LEU A 79 1.38 -6.94 -5.05
C LEU A 79 0.81 -6.99 -6.46
N ILE A 80 -0.19 -6.16 -6.79
CA ILE A 80 -0.75 -6.08 -8.15
C ILE A 80 0.32 -5.65 -9.17
N ILE A 81 1.20 -4.70 -8.83
CA ILE A 81 2.27 -4.30 -9.74
C ILE A 81 3.19 -5.50 -10.06
N SER A 82 3.47 -6.34 -9.06
CA SER A 82 4.30 -7.53 -9.24
C SER A 82 3.58 -8.60 -10.07
N ASP A 83 2.32 -8.90 -9.72
CA ASP A 83 1.40 -9.81 -10.41
C ASP A 83 1.26 -9.44 -11.90
N ASP A 84 0.96 -8.17 -12.19
CA ASP A 84 0.82 -7.68 -13.56
C ASP A 84 2.09 -7.93 -14.41
N ILE A 85 3.28 -7.84 -13.80
CA ILE A 85 4.56 -8.11 -14.48
C ILE A 85 4.73 -9.61 -14.74
N ILE A 86 4.49 -10.44 -13.71
CA ILE A 86 4.67 -11.90 -13.78
C ILE A 86 3.74 -12.50 -14.84
N ASP A 87 2.48 -12.08 -14.83
CA ASP A 87 1.43 -12.59 -15.74
C ASP A 87 1.46 -11.95 -17.13
N ASN A 88 2.33 -10.98 -17.36
CA ASN A 88 2.33 -10.14 -18.55
C ASN A 88 0.97 -9.48 -18.83
N SER A 89 0.28 -9.03 -17.79
CA SER A 89 -1.06 -8.43 -17.91
C SER A 89 -1.05 -7.12 -18.71
N GLU A 90 -2.06 -6.92 -19.56
CA GLU A 90 -2.19 -5.69 -20.35
C GLU A 90 -2.98 -4.59 -19.62
N ILE A 91 -4.09 -4.97 -18.97
CA ILE A 91 -5.08 -4.03 -18.42
C ILE A 91 -5.40 -4.39 -16.96
N ARG A 92 -5.36 -3.39 -16.08
CA ARG A 92 -5.82 -3.47 -14.70
C ARG A 92 -6.78 -2.31 -14.40
N ARG A 93 -7.95 -2.62 -13.84
CA ARG A 93 -8.97 -1.61 -13.46
C ARG A 93 -9.33 -0.67 -14.62
N GLY A 94 -9.42 -1.21 -15.84
CA GLY A 94 -9.78 -0.46 -17.05
C GLY A 94 -8.66 0.40 -17.64
N HIS A 95 -7.44 0.31 -17.14
CA HIS A 95 -6.28 1.10 -17.59
C HIS A 95 -5.09 0.18 -17.88
N PRO A 96 -4.11 0.61 -18.70
CA PRO A 96 -2.87 -0.13 -18.88
C PRO A 96 -2.19 -0.41 -17.54
N CYS A 97 -1.69 -1.64 -17.35
CA CYS A 97 -0.94 -2.00 -16.14
C CYS A 97 0.25 -1.06 -15.91
N TRP A 98 0.60 -0.78 -14.66
CA TRP A 98 1.62 0.23 -14.32
C TRP A 98 2.95 -0.03 -15.04
N TYR A 99 3.38 -1.28 -15.12
CA TYR A 99 4.63 -1.66 -15.78
C TYR A 99 4.61 -1.43 -17.30
N LYS A 100 3.43 -1.37 -17.94
CA LYS A 100 3.32 -0.97 -19.36
C LYS A 100 3.65 0.50 -19.57
N LEU A 101 3.46 1.34 -18.56
CA LEU A 101 3.74 2.78 -18.63
C LEU A 101 5.19 3.12 -18.31
N VAL A 102 5.85 2.32 -17.46
CA VAL A 102 7.15 2.67 -16.88
C VAL A 102 8.22 1.60 -17.06
N GLY A 103 7.89 0.52 -17.76
CA GLY A 103 8.73 -0.66 -17.93
C GLY A 103 8.97 -1.41 -16.63
N LEU A 104 10.02 -2.23 -16.63
CA LEU A 104 10.41 -3.07 -15.48
C LEU A 104 10.89 -2.27 -14.26
N ASN A 105 11.03 -0.94 -14.37
CA ASN A 105 11.23 -0.08 -13.20
C ASN A 105 10.05 -0.19 -12.21
N ALA A 106 8.87 -0.60 -12.67
CA ALA A 106 7.73 -0.92 -11.82
C ALA A 106 8.04 -1.96 -10.73
N HIS A 107 8.99 -2.88 -10.96
CA HIS A 107 9.45 -3.81 -9.93
C HIS A 107 10.09 -3.08 -8.73
N LYS A 108 10.92 -2.06 -8.99
CA LYS A 108 11.50 -1.23 -7.91
C LYS A 108 10.42 -0.44 -7.18
N ASP A 109 9.39 0.02 -7.88
CA ASP A 109 8.26 0.71 -7.26
C ASP A 109 7.49 -0.20 -6.29
N ALA A 110 7.25 -1.46 -6.67
CA ALA A 110 6.61 -2.45 -5.80
C ALA A 110 7.41 -2.64 -4.50
N ILE A 111 8.73 -2.86 -4.61
CA ILE A 111 9.63 -2.99 -3.44
C ILE A 111 9.60 -1.72 -2.59
N PHE A 112 9.69 -0.56 -3.23
CA PHE A 112 9.64 0.74 -2.54
C PHE A 112 8.36 0.89 -1.71
N LEU A 113 7.20 0.56 -2.27
CA LEU A 113 5.93 0.60 -1.54
C LEU A 113 5.90 -0.35 -0.34
N LEU A 114 6.40 -1.58 -0.49
CA LEU A 114 6.49 -2.56 0.62
C LEU A 114 7.36 -2.02 1.76
N LEU A 115 8.50 -1.41 1.45
CA LEU A 115 9.38 -0.82 2.46
C LEU A 115 8.75 0.42 3.12
N LEU A 116 8.05 1.24 2.33
CA LEU A 116 7.39 2.45 2.81
C LEU A 116 6.30 2.12 3.85
N ILE A 117 5.55 1.02 3.68
CA ILE A 117 4.56 0.58 4.67
C ILE A 117 5.14 0.44 6.07
N LYS A 118 6.35 -0.14 6.21
CA LYS A 118 6.99 -0.28 7.52
C LYS A 118 7.25 1.07 8.19
N LYS A 119 7.59 2.10 7.41
CA LYS A 119 7.79 3.48 7.90
C LYS A 119 6.46 4.12 8.32
N ILE A 120 5.40 3.93 7.55
CA ILE A 120 4.04 4.39 7.90
C ILE A 120 3.59 3.77 9.22
N LEU A 121 3.69 2.45 9.35
CA LEU A 121 3.28 1.73 10.55
C LEU A 121 4.06 2.24 11.77
N LYS A 122 5.37 2.51 11.63
CA LYS A 122 6.18 3.05 12.74
C LYS A 122 5.69 4.42 13.21
N LYS A 123 5.31 5.30 12.29
CA LYS A 123 4.92 6.68 12.60
C LYS A 123 3.49 6.80 13.13
N TYR A 124 2.55 6.03 12.59
CA TYR A 124 1.11 6.20 12.84
C TYR A 124 0.51 5.15 13.80
N SER A 125 1.33 4.25 14.34
CA SER A 125 0.88 3.34 15.40
C SER A 125 0.67 4.07 16.72
N LEU A 126 -0.41 3.73 17.43
CA LEU A 126 -0.78 4.36 18.72
C LEU A 126 0.32 4.27 19.79
N ASN A 127 1.07 3.16 19.81
CA ASN A 127 2.16 2.92 20.75
C ASN A 127 3.11 1.83 20.22
N SER A 128 4.23 1.62 20.92
CA SER A 128 5.27 0.64 20.55
C SER A 128 4.76 -0.80 20.44
N LYS A 129 3.84 -1.21 21.33
CA LYS A 129 3.22 -2.54 21.31
C LYS A 129 2.33 -2.71 20.09
N SER A 130 1.51 -1.71 19.78
CA SER A 130 0.67 -1.67 18.58
C SER A 130 1.51 -1.75 17.31
N TYR A 131 2.59 -0.97 17.22
CA TYR A 131 3.54 -1.03 16.10
C TYR A 131 4.13 -2.43 15.91
N THR A 132 4.65 -3.03 16.98
CA THR A 132 5.27 -4.36 16.93
C THR A 132 4.28 -5.42 16.45
N ASN A 133 3.04 -5.36 16.94
CA ASN A 133 1.98 -6.29 16.53
C ASN A 133 1.58 -6.07 15.06
N LEU A 134 1.38 -4.82 14.64
CA LEU A 134 1.01 -4.50 13.26
C LEU A 134 2.11 -4.89 12.28
N LEU A 135 3.37 -4.64 12.62
CA LEU A 135 4.51 -5.05 11.81
C LEU A 135 4.57 -6.57 11.66
N LYS A 136 4.41 -7.31 12.77
CA LYS A 136 4.36 -8.78 12.73
C LYS A 136 3.22 -9.31 11.86
N VAL A 137 2.04 -8.70 11.94
CA VAL A 137 0.90 -9.08 11.08
C VAL A 137 1.21 -8.78 9.62
N TYR A 138 1.73 -7.60 9.32
CA TYR A 138 2.12 -7.19 7.97
C TYR A 138 3.12 -8.16 7.34
N GLU A 139 4.22 -8.48 8.06
CA GLU A 139 5.25 -9.38 7.55
C GLU A 139 4.73 -10.82 7.35
N ASN A 140 3.91 -11.31 8.27
CA ASN A 140 3.29 -12.64 8.13
C ASN A 140 2.31 -12.71 6.95
N VAL A 141 1.50 -11.67 6.75
CA VAL A 141 0.56 -11.60 5.62
C VAL A 141 1.33 -11.54 4.32
N LEU A 142 2.32 -10.66 4.20
CA LEU A 142 3.17 -10.54 3.01
C LEU A 142 3.84 -11.88 2.68
N LEU A 143 4.47 -12.53 3.66
CA LEU A 143 5.13 -13.81 3.46
C LEU A 143 4.15 -14.89 2.98
N LYS A 144 2.97 -15.02 3.61
CA LYS A 144 1.95 -16.00 3.20
C LYS A 144 1.45 -15.74 1.78
N THR A 145 1.24 -14.48 1.42
CA THR A 145 0.84 -14.12 0.05
C THR A 145 1.91 -14.51 -0.95
N ILE A 146 3.18 -14.17 -0.70
CA ILE A 146 4.29 -14.55 -1.59
C ILE A 146 4.45 -16.07 -1.67
N LEU A 147 4.30 -16.81 -0.57
CA LEU A 147 4.31 -18.28 -0.62
C LEU A 147 3.17 -18.82 -1.49
N GLY A 148 1.97 -18.24 -1.39
CA GLY A 148 0.85 -18.58 -2.28
C GLY A 148 1.18 -18.32 -3.75
N GLU A 149 1.75 -17.15 -4.06
CA GLU A 149 2.20 -16.77 -5.40
C GLU A 149 3.25 -17.74 -5.95
N LEU A 150 4.23 -18.13 -5.13
CA LEU A 150 5.25 -19.12 -5.50
C LEU A 150 4.65 -20.48 -5.87
N HIS A 151 3.49 -20.83 -5.28
CA HIS A 151 2.75 -22.02 -5.68
C HIS A 151 1.94 -21.84 -6.96
N ASP A 152 1.42 -20.64 -7.20
CA ASP A 152 0.58 -20.34 -8.37
C ASP A 152 1.40 -20.35 -9.68
N VAL A 153 2.66 -19.93 -9.62
CA VAL A 153 3.58 -19.91 -10.78
C VAL A 153 4.30 -21.24 -11.05
N LEU A 154 3.95 -22.31 -10.32
CA LEU A 154 4.52 -23.64 -10.59
C LEU A 154 4.05 -24.17 -11.96
N PRO A 155 4.92 -24.87 -12.71
CA PRO A 155 4.58 -25.41 -14.03
C PRO A 155 3.59 -26.58 -13.98
#